data_AF-A0A960YRS9-F1
#
_entry.id   AF-A0A960YRS9-F1
#
_cell.length_a   1.000
_cell.length_b   1.000
_cell.length_c   1.000
_cell.angle_alpha   90.00
_cell.angle_beta   90.00
_cell.angle_gamma   90.00
#
_symmetry.space_group_name_H-M   'P 1'
#
loop_
_entity.id
_entity.type
_entity.pdbx_description
1 polymer ?
#
loop_
_entity_poly.entity_id
_entity_poly.type
_entity_poly.pdbx_seq_one_letter_code
_entity_poly.pdbx_strand_id
1 'polypeptide(L)'
;MHHSSMNASIRGLWELKNERNKAVVRWLLILLVSVYLAWLLEKQQGIEIGARHLFNWYYVGALSGAAAILNLVFSIYIARRKKSGVHPALKYISMGLDFAIISLMLIPTGGDKSIFFLLYFIVIISNSLRYGMRLALTGLLVFTIMYFSVLAWQYPQRLVLNNAGIPLMADGFQIQAEALKLAVFWLVGIYCGYMARRYENLQGEVEKYQRLVQRLMQQEDTNVLGNG
;
A
#
# COMPACT_ATOMS: atom_id res chain seq x y z
N MET A 1 28.97 -12.85 19.30
CA MET A 1 27.49 -12.82 19.44
C MET A 1 26.87 -11.44 19.72
N HIS A 2 27.64 -10.39 20.06
CA HIS A 2 27.10 -9.05 20.33
C HIS A 2 26.66 -8.22 19.11
N HIS A 3 27.10 -8.55 17.88
CA HIS A 3 26.79 -7.76 16.69
C HIS A 3 25.39 -7.99 16.07
N SER A 4 24.73 -9.13 16.33
CA SER A 4 23.40 -9.38 15.74
C SER A 4 22.28 -8.62 16.46
N SER A 5 22.43 -8.35 17.77
CA SER A 5 21.44 -7.63 18.57
C SER A 5 21.44 -6.12 18.29
N MET A 6 22.61 -5.53 18.04
CA MET A 6 22.72 -4.09 17.70
C MET A 6 22.02 -3.78 16.37
N ASN A 7 22.24 -4.62 15.35
CA ASN A 7 21.55 -4.51 14.05
C ASN A 7 20.03 -4.73 14.15
N ALA A 8 19.57 -5.62 15.04
CA ALA A 8 18.15 -5.86 15.26
C ALA A 8 17.46 -4.65 15.93
N SER A 9 18.14 -3.99 16.89
CA SER A 9 17.60 -2.81 17.57
C SER A 9 17.47 -1.59 16.65
N ILE A 10 18.48 -1.35 15.79
CA ILE A 10 18.47 -0.24 14.82
C ILE A 10 17.39 -0.47 13.76
N ARG A 11 17.25 -1.69 13.24
CA ARG A 11 16.17 -2.04 12.31
C ARG A 11 14.80 -1.87 12.96
N GLY A 12 14.61 -2.35 14.19
CA GLY A 12 13.34 -2.21 14.90
C GLY A 12 12.94 -0.76 15.14
N LEU A 13 13.89 0.12 15.47
CA LEU A 13 13.65 1.56 15.62
C LEU A 13 13.31 2.23 14.28
N TRP A 14 14.01 1.87 13.21
CA TRP A 14 13.72 2.36 11.85
C TRP A 14 12.34 1.93 11.38
N GLU A 15 11.97 0.67 11.58
CA GLU A 15 10.65 0.15 11.26
C GLU A 15 9.56 0.88 12.05
N LEU A 16 9.75 1.08 13.36
CA LEU A 16 8.80 1.81 14.20
C LEU A 16 8.59 3.25 13.72
N LYS A 17 9.67 3.96 13.38
CA LYS A 17 9.60 5.32 12.82
C LYS A 17 8.81 5.33 11.51
N ASN A 18 9.05 4.37 10.64
CA ASN A 18 8.31 4.24 9.39
C ASN A 18 6.82 3.98 9.65
N GLU A 19 6.47 3.00 10.48
CA GLU A 19 5.06 2.70 10.82
C GLU A 19 4.34 3.92 11.39
N ARG A 20 5.01 4.69 12.27
CA ARG A 20 4.47 5.96 12.80
C ARG A 20 4.23 6.99 11.70
N ASN A 21 5.18 7.17 10.78
CA ASN A 21 5.01 8.08 9.64
C ASN A 21 3.85 7.64 8.74
N LYS A 22 3.65 6.33 8.54
CA LYS A 22 2.50 5.81 7.78
C LYS A 22 1.18 6.09 8.47
N ALA A 23 1.11 5.94 9.79
CA ALA A 23 -0.09 6.28 10.55
C ALA A 23 -0.47 7.77 10.42
N VAL A 24 0.52 8.67 10.41
CA VAL A 24 0.31 10.11 10.18
C VAL A 24 -0.19 10.38 8.76
N VAL A 25 0.43 9.78 7.74
CA VAL A 25 -0.03 9.92 6.34
C VAL A 25 -1.44 9.38 6.17
N ARG A 26 -1.80 8.27 6.83
CA ARG A 26 -3.17 7.75 6.83
C ARG A 26 -4.17 8.73 7.43
N TRP A 27 -3.84 9.43 8.51
CA TRP A 27 -4.74 10.46 9.05
C TRP A 27 -5.02 11.57 8.03
N LEU A 28 -3.98 12.03 7.33
CA LEU A 28 -4.12 13.02 6.26
C LEU A 28 -4.99 12.49 5.11
N LEU A 29 -4.77 11.24 4.67
CA LEU A 29 -5.58 10.61 3.63
C LEU A 29 -7.03 10.44 4.05
N ILE A 30 -7.29 9.96 5.28
CA ILE A 30 -8.64 9.81 5.82
C ILE A 30 -9.35 11.17 5.80
N LEU A 31 -8.69 12.24 6.24
CA LEU A 31 -9.28 13.59 6.24
C LEU A 31 -9.60 14.05 4.81
N LEU A 32 -8.62 14.03 3.90
CA LEU A 32 -8.80 14.49 2.52
C LEU A 32 -9.88 13.70 1.79
N VAL A 33 -9.86 12.37 1.92
CA VAL A 33 -10.82 11.50 1.27
C VAL A 33 -12.21 11.66 1.87
N SER A 34 -12.33 11.81 3.19
CA SER A 34 -13.64 12.04 3.84
C SER A 34 -14.26 13.37 3.40
N VAL A 35 -13.46 14.44 3.34
CA VAL A 35 -13.90 15.75 2.86
C VAL A 35 -14.34 15.66 1.41
N TYR A 36 -13.57 14.97 0.57
CA TYR A 36 -13.91 14.81 -0.85
C TYR A 36 -15.15 13.93 -1.06
N LEU A 37 -15.34 12.86 -0.28
CA LEU A 37 -16.55 12.04 -0.30
C LEU A 37 -17.78 12.83 0.16
N ALA A 38 -17.65 13.65 1.21
CA ALA A 38 -18.73 14.53 1.66
C ALA A 38 -19.10 15.57 0.59
N TRP A 39 -18.11 16.15 -0.09
CA TRP A 39 -18.32 17.06 -1.21
C TRP A 39 -19.00 16.38 -2.41
N LEU A 40 -18.58 15.17 -2.76
CA LEU A 40 -19.21 14.35 -3.82
C LEU A 40 -20.68 14.04 -3.51
N LEU A 41 -20.97 13.75 -2.24
CA LEU A 41 -22.31 13.48 -1.75
C LEU A 41 -23.20 14.73 -1.83
N GLU A 42 -22.68 15.88 -1.43
CA GLU A 42 -23.38 17.16 -1.49
C GLU A 42 -23.69 17.58 -2.94
N LYS A 43 -22.74 17.39 -3.85
CA LYS A 43 -22.89 17.74 -5.28
C LYS A 43 -23.67 16.72 -6.09
N GLN A 44 -24.05 15.58 -5.52
CA GLN A 44 -24.71 14.47 -6.22
C GLN A 44 -23.94 13.94 -7.45
N GLN A 45 -22.65 14.27 -7.57
CA GLN A 45 -21.80 13.92 -8.73
C GLN A 45 -21.20 12.52 -8.65
N GLY A 46 -21.36 11.81 -7.52
CA GLY A 46 -20.88 10.42 -7.35
C GLY A 46 -21.88 9.33 -7.78
N ILE A 47 -22.98 9.71 -8.45
CA ILE A 47 -24.22 8.94 -8.49
C ILE A 47 -24.46 8.19 -9.83
N GLU A 48 -23.59 8.35 -10.83
CA GLU A 48 -23.96 7.96 -12.20
C GLU A 48 -23.93 6.46 -12.52
N ILE A 49 -23.36 5.58 -11.68
CA ILE A 49 -23.41 4.13 -11.95
C ILE A 49 -23.65 3.35 -10.66
N GLY A 50 -24.90 2.97 -10.41
CA GLY A 50 -25.24 1.71 -9.75
C GLY A 50 -25.72 1.72 -8.29
N ALA A 51 -25.50 2.77 -7.48
CA ALA A 51 -25.75 2.65 -6.04
C ALA A 51 -26.22 3.92 -5.31
N ARG A 52 -27.20 4.66 -5.87
CA ARG A 52 -27.87 5.80 -5.18
C ARG A 52 -28.29 5.49 -3.74
N HIS A 53 -28.67 4.24 -3.46
CA HIS A 53 -29.11 3.80 -2.14
C HIS A 53 -27.95 3.48 -1.17
N LEU A 54 -26.75 3.16 -1.67
CA LEU A 54 -25.59 2.87 -0.82
C LEU A 54 -24.81 4.13 -0.47
N PHE A 55 -24.78 5.13 -1.35
CA PHE A 55 -24.03 6.37 -1.12
C PHE A 55 -24.85 7.40 -0.32
N ASN A 56 -24.83 7.26 1.01
CA ASN A 56 -25.48 8.16 1.96
C ASN A 56 -24.46 8.70 2.99
N TRP A 57 -24.81 9.77 3.71
CA TRP A 57 -24.08 10.31 4.86
C TRP A 57 -23.73 9.22 5.88
N TYR A 58 -24.65 8.28 6.12
CA TYR A 58 -24.37 7.13 6.99
C TYR A 58 -23.23 6.26 6.46
N TYR A 59 -23.18 6.01 5.15
CA TYR A 59 -22.12 5.23 4.53
C TYR A 59 -20.77 5.95 4.59
N VAL A 60 -20.73 7.24 4.21
CA VAL A 60 -19.52 8.06 4.29
C VAL A 60 -19.02 8.14 5.73
N GLY A 61 -19.91 8.42 6.68
CA GLY A 61 -19.59 8.47 8.11
C GLY A 61 -19.09 7.12 8.65
N ALA A 62 -19.74 6.00 8.30
CA ALA A 62 -19.33 4.67 8.73
C ALA A 62 -17.97 4.27 8.15
N LEU A 63 -17.72 4.57 6.87
CA LEU A 63 -16.47 4.24 6.19
C LEU A 63 -15.30 5.09 6.73
N SER A 64 -15.49 6.40 6.83
CA SER A 64 -14.50 7.32 7.41
C SER A 64 -14.25 7.01 8.89
N GLY A 65 -15.32 6.72 9.65
CA GLY A 65 -15.25 6.31 11.05
C GLY A 65 -14.51 5.00 11.23
N ALA A 66 -14.81 3.98 10.43
CA ALA A 66 -14.10 2.70 10.45
C ALA A 66 -12.61 2.88 10.10
N ALA A 67 -12.28 3.66 9.07
CA ALA A 67 -10.91 3.97 8.70
C ALA A 67 -10.16 4.70 9.83
N ALA A 68 -10.80 5.69 10.47
CA ALA A 68 -10.26 6.42 11.61
C ALA A 68 -10.03 5.51 12.83
N ILE A 69 -11.01 4.65 13.18
CA ILE A 69 -10.90 3.70 14.30
C ILE A 69 -9.76 2.71 14.04
N LEU A 70 -9.69 2.12 12.83
CA LEU A 70 -8.61 1.21 12.47
C LEU A 70 -7.25 1.89 12.56
N ASN A 71 -7.11 3.10 12.01
CA ASN A 71 -5.85 3.84 12.07
C ASN A 71 -5.49 4.25 13.52
N LEU A 72 -6.48 4.56 14.36
CA LEU A 72 -6.30 4.84 15.78
C LEU A 72 -5.82 3.60 16.54
N VAL A 73 -6.42 2.43 16.29
CA VAL A 73 -5.98 1.15 16.87
C VAL A 73 -4.54 0.85 16.48
N PHE A 74 -4.17 1.00 15.20
CA PHE A 74 -2.78 0.86 14.74
C PHE A 74 -1.85 1.87 15.43
N SER A 75 -2.25 3.14 15.51
CA SER A 75 -1.47 4.20 16.13
C SER A 75 -1.20 3.92 17.62
N ILE A 76 -2.22 3.47 18.36
CA ILE A 76 -2.11 3.10 19.77
C ILE A 76 -1.23 1.86 19.93
N TYR A 77 -1.41 0.84 19.07
CA TYR A 77 -0.58 -0.36 19.09
C TYR A 77 0.91 -0.03 18.87
N ILE A 78 1.21 0.84 17.89
CA ILE A 78 2.57 1.30 17.59
C ILE A 78 3.11 2.15 18.77
N ALA A 79 2.31 3.07 19.32
CA ALA A 79 2.73 3.94 20.42
C ALA A 79 3.07 3.17 21.71
N ARG A 80 2.42 2.02 21.94
CA ARG A 80 2.72 1.13 23.08
C ARG A 80 4.01 0.34 22.91
N ARG A 81 4.60 0.27 21.70
CA ARG A 81 5.86 -0.42 21.45
C ARG A 81 7.04 0.54 21.52
N LYS A 82 7.87 0.42 22.56
CA LYS A 82 9.03 1.31 22.76
C LYS A 82 10.36 0.78 22.19
N LYS A 83 10.58 -0.55 22.13
CA LYS A 83 11.89 -1.13 21.76
C LYS A 83 11.84 -2.50 21.07
N SER A 84 10.75 -3.25 21.18
CA SER A 84 10.54 -4.49 20.43
C SER A 84 9.86 -4.15 19.10
N GLY A 85 10.54 -4.43 17.98
CA GLY A 85 10.06 -4.13 16.64
C GLY A 85 8.61 -4.56 16.38
N VAL A 86 8.06 -4.06 15.27
CA VAL A 86 6.66 -4.31 14.91
C VAL A 86 6.50 -5.75 14.41
N HIS A 87 5.44 -6.44 14.83
CA HIS A 87 5.19 -7.82 14.41
C HIS A 87 5.07 -7.86 12.87
N PRO A 88 5.77 -8.77 12.16
CA PRO A 88 5.78 -8.77 10.69
C PRO A 88 4.39 -8.86 10.06
N ALA A 89 3.46 -9.59 10.70
CA ALA A 89 2.08 -9.72 10.23
C ALA A 89 1.33 -8.38 10.16
N LEU A 90 1.67 -7.40 11.03
CA LEU A 90 0.98 -6.12 11.07
C LEU A 90 1.10 -5.37 9.73
N LYS A 91 2.22 -5.54 9.03
CA LYS A 91 2.48 -4.94 7.72
C LYS A 91 1.45 -5.43 6.70
N TYR A 92 1.26 -6.75 6.61
CA TYR A 92 0.31 -7.40 5.71
C TYR A 92 -1.14 -7.10 6.08
N ILE A 93 -1.48 -7.17 7.38
CA ILE A 93 -2.84 -6.88 7.85
C ILE A 93 -3.20 -5.44 7.54
N SER A 94 -2.32 -4.49 7.87
CA SER A 94 -2.58 -3.08 7.63
C SER A 94 -2.71 -2.76 6.14
N MET A 95 -1.92 -3.41 5.29
CA MET A 95 -2.01 -3.29 3.84
C MET A 95 -3.32 -3.87 3.30
N GLY A 96 -3.72 -5.06 3.76
CA GLY A 96 -4.99 -5.68 3.36
C GLY A 96 -6.20 -4.83 3.75
N LEU A 97 -6.17 -4.22 4.95
CA LEU A 97 -7.20 -3.28 5.39
C LEU A 97 -7.21 -1.99 4.56
N ASP A 98 -6.05 -1.43 4.20
CA ASP A 98 -5.97 -0.27 3.30
C ASP A 98 -6.67 -0.60 1.96
N PHE A 99 -6.36 -1.77 1.38
CA PHE A 99 -7.00 -2.24 0.14
C PHE A 99 -8.51 -2.47 0.30
N ALA A 100 -8.94 -3.07 1.40
CA ALA A 100 -10.35 -3.32 1.66
C ALA A 100 -11.15 -2.03 1.82
N ILE A 101 -10.60 -1.03 2.54
CA ILE A 101 -11.22 0.29 2.67
C ILE A 101 -11.37 0.92 1.29
N ILE A 102 -10.30 0.98 0.48
CA ILE A 102 -10.35 1.54 -0.88
C ILE A 102 -11.38 0.80 -1.74
N SER A 103 -11.43 -0.54 -1.65
CA SER A 103 -12.42 -1.37 -2.37
C SER A 103 -13.84 -0.96 -2.02
N LEU A 104 -14.12 -0.80 -0.71
CA LEU A 104 -15.41 -0.34 -0.25
C LEU A 104 -15.72 1.05 -0.82
N MET A 105 -14.77 2.00 -0.79
CA MET A 105 -14.97 3.33 -1.38
C MET A 105 -15.32 3.29 -2.87
N LEU A 106 -14.76 2.34 -3.62
CA LEU A 106 -14.98 2.23 -5.06
C LEU A 106 -16.40 1.78 -5.41
N ILE A 107 -16.99 0.88 -4.62
CA ILE A 107 -18.32 0.32 -4.89
C ILE A 107 -19.38 1.41 -5.17
N PRO A 108 -19.58 2.41 -4.29
CA PRO A 108 -20.58 3.45 -4.53
C PRO A 108 -20.11 4.60 -5.44
N THR A 109 -18.79 4.75 -5.68
CA THR A 109 -18.24 5.91 -6.40
C THR A 109 -18.02 5.66 -7.90
N GLY A 110 -18.61 4.59 -8.43
CA GLY A 110 -18.50 4.24 -9.86
C GLY A 110 -17.38 3.25 -10.20
N GLY A 111 -16.83 2.56 -9.19
CA GLY A 111 -15.98 1.39 -9.36
C GLY A 111 -14.75 1.63 -10.23
N ASP A 112 -14.70 0.97 -11.39
CA ASP A 112 -13.61 1.03 -12.37
C ASP A 112 -13.33 2.44 -12.95
N LYS A 113 -14.33 3.31 -12.97
CA LYS A 113 -14.22 4.70 -13.49
C LYS A 113 -13.88 5.73 -12.40
N SER A 114 -13.86 5.30 -11.15
CA SER A 114 -13.66 6.19 -10.02
C SER A 114 -12.21 6.65 -9.92
N ILE A 115 -11.99 7.94 -9.64
CA ILE A 115 -10.65 8.50 -9.40
C ILE A 115 -9.98 7.88 -8.17
N PHE A 116 -10.77 7.33 -7.24
CA PHE A 116 -10.26 6.65 -6.05
C PHE A 116 -9.46 5.39 -6.37
N PHE A 117 -9.54 4.87 -7.60
CA PHE A 117 -8.70 3.77 -8.06
C PHE A 117 -7.21 4.13 -7.97
N LEU A 118 -6.85 5.42 -8.09
CA LEU A 118 -5.48 5.90 -7.90
C LEU A 118 -4.96 5.71 -6.47
N LEU A 119 -5.83 5.57 -5.47
CA LEU A 119 -5.40 5.29 -4.09
C LEU A 119 -4.70 3.93 -3.99
N TYR A 120 -5.09 2.95 -4.83
CA TYR A 120 -4.37 1.69 -4.89
C TYR A 120 -2.92 1.86 -5.33
N PHE A 121 -2.63 2.76 -6.28
CA PHE A 121 -1.26 3.07 -6.69
C PHE A 121 -0.45 3.60 -5.52
N ILE A 122 -1.02 4.56 -4.77
CA ILE A 122 -0.34 5.18 -3.63
C ILE A 122 0.00 4.11 -2.59
N VAL A 123 -0.94 3.21 -2.28
CA VAL A 123 -0.72 2.12 -1.32
C VAL A 123 0.35 1.15 -1.81
N ILE A 124 0.31 0.73 -3.08
CA ILE A 124 1.30 -0.19 -3.65
C ILE A 124 2.68 0.43 -3.65
N ILE A 125 2.84 1.65 -4.17
CA ILE A 125 4.13 2.34 -4.25
C ILE A 125 4.67 2.58 -2.83
N SER A 126 3.85 3.10 -1.93
CA SER A 126 4.26 3.38 -0.55
C SER A 126 4.70 2.13 0.20
N ASN A 127 4.01 0.99 0.03
CA ASN A 127 4.40 -0.25 0.68
C ASN A 127 5.63 -0.89 0.00
N SER A 128 5.74 -0.81 -1.33
CA SER A 128 6.86 -1.36 -2.09
C SER A 128 8.18 -0.69 -1.73
N LEU A 129 8.19 0.65 -1.65
CA LEU A 129 9.37 1.43 -1.28
C LEU A 129 9.85 1.16 0.14
N ARG A 130 8.94 0.77 1.03
CA ARG A 130 9.23 0.63 2.46
C ARG A 130 9.67 -0.77 2.87
N TYR A 131 9.06 -1.80 2.28
CA TYR A 131 9.25 -3.19 2.70
C TYR A 131 9.83 -4.08 1.59
N GLY A 132 10.17 -3.48 0.45
CA GLY A 132 10.85 -4.14 -0.65
C GLY A 132 9.95 -5.02 -1.51
N MET A 133 10.60 -5.84 -2.35
CA MET A 133 9.95 -6.63 -3.41
C MET A 133 8.90 -7.61 -2.89
N ARG A 134 9.12 -8.25 -1.74
CA ARG A 134 8.18 -9.27 -1.23
C ARG A 134 6.81 -8.66 -0.94
N LEU A 135 6.79 -7.50 -0.26
CA LEU A 135 5.53 -6.83 0.05
C LEU A 135 4.89 -6.20 -1.18
N ALA A 136 5.69 -5.77 -2.17
CA ALA A 136 5.20 -5.31 -3.46
C ALA A 136 4.38 -6.41 -4.16
N LEU A 137 4.94 -7.62 -4.28
CA LEU A 137 4.26 -8.76 -4.91
C LEU A 137 3.00 -9.18 -4.15
N THR A 138 3.08 -9.29 -2.81
CA THR A 138 1.89 -9.61 -2.02
C THR A 138 0.82 -8.51 -2.14
N GLY A 139 1.23 -7.25 -2.15
CA GLY A 139 0.34 -6.11 -2.35
C GLY A 139 -0.34 -6.14 -3.71
N LEU A 140 0.38 -6.48 -4.78
CA LEU A 140 -0.19 -6.66 -6.12
C LEU A 140 -1.21 -7.78 -6.19
N LEU A 141 -0.94 -8.91 -5.54
CA LEU A 141 -1.90 -10.02 -5.48
C LEU A 141 -3.16 -9.63 -4.72
N VAL A 142 -3.03 -9.01 -3.54
CA VAL A 142 -4.18 -8.56 -2.74
C VAL A 142 -4.98 -7.50 -3.50
N PHE A 143 -4.30 -6.53 -4.11
CA PHE A 143 -4.93 -5.54 -5.00
C PHE A 143 -5.73 -6.21 -6.11
N THR A 144 -5.12 -7.18 -6.80
CA THR A 144 -5.76 -7.89 -7.92
C THR A 144 -7.05 -8.57 -7.45
N ILE A 145 -6.99 -9.33 -6.35
CA ILE A 145 -8.15 -10.02 -5.78
C ILE A 145 -9.26 -9.02 -5.39
N MET A 146 -8.89 -7.95 -4.70
CA MET A 146 -9.83 -6.93 -4.23
C MET A 146 -10.46 -6.16 -5.38
N TYR A 147 -9.66 -5.76 -6.36
CA TYR A 147 -10.14 -5.07 -7.56
C TYR A 147 -11.08 -5.95 -8.38
N PHE A 148 -10.71 -7.21 -8.63
CA PHE A 148 -11.60 -8.17 -9.29
C PHE A 148 -12.90 -8.39 -8.50
N SER A 149 -12.85 -8.36 -7.17
CA SER A 149 -14.04 -8.48 -6.33
C SER A 149 -14.97 -7.26 -6.49
N VAL A 150 -14.42 -6.05 -6.59
CA VAL A 150 -15.20 -4.83 -6.90
C VAL A 150 -15.82 -4.93 -8.30
N LEU A 151 -15.05 -5.36 -9.31
CA LEU A 151 -15.56 -5.55 -10.67
C LEU A 151 -16.66 -6.62 -10.73
N ALA A 152 -16.47 -7.75 -10.05
CA ALA A 152 -17.44 -8.84 -9.99
C ALA A 152 -18.75 -8.39 -9.32
N TRP A 153 -18.66 -7.54 -8.28
CA TRP A 153 -19.82 -6.94 -7.64
C TRP A 153 -20.55 -5.93 -8.53
N GLN A 154 -19.80 -5.13 -9.30
CA GLN A 154 -20.35 -4.08 -10.15
C GLN A 154 -20.99 -4.64 -11.44
N TYR A 155 -20.48 -5.77 -11.95
CA TYR A 155 -20.92 -6.39 -13.20
C TYR A 155 -21.37 -7.86 -13.04
N PRO A 156 -22.36 -8.18 -12.18
CA PRO A 156 -22.73 -9.56 -11.88
C PRO A 156 -23.43 -10.30 -13.05
N GLN A 157 -24.02 -9.59 -14.01
CA GLN A 157 -24.92 -10.16 -15.04
C GLN A 157 -24.41 -10.06 -16.49
N ARG A 158 -23.11 -9.97 -16.78
CA ARG A 158 -22.62 -9.80 -18.17
C ARG A 158 -22.14 -11.05 -18.89
N LEU A 159 -22.24 -12.22 -18.28
CA LEU A 159 -22.23 -13.51 -19.00
C LEU A 159 -23.63 -13.81 -19.56
N VAL A 160 -24.22 -12.86 -20.30
CA VAL A 160 -25.37 -13.18 -21.14
C VAL A 160 -24.79 -13.80 -22.41
N LEU A 161 -24.88 -15.13 -22.51
CA LEU A 161 -24.66 -15.80 -23.78
C LEU A 161 -25.66 -15.23 -24.78
N ASN A 162 -25.20 -14.68 -25.89
CA ASN A 162 -26.09 -14.44 -27.02
C ASN A 162 -26.68 -15.79 -27.48
N ASN A 163 -27.79 -15.80 -28.24
CA ASN A 163 -28.39 -17.02 -28.79
C ASN A 163 -27.42 -17.87 -29.65
N ALA A 164 -26.23 -17.35 -29.98
CA ALA A 164 -25.13 -18.01 -30.68
C ALA A 164 -24.03 -18.59 -29.75
N GLY A 165 -24.18 -18.54 -28.42
CA GLY A 165 -23.16 -19.01 -27.48
C GLY A 165 -21.93 -18.09 -27.35
N ILE A 166 -21.96 -16.92 -27.99
CA ILE A 166 -20.89 -15.92 -27.92
C ILE A 166 -21.22 -14.95 -26.77
N PRO A 167 -20.32 -14.74 -25.81
CA PRO A 167 -20.53 -13.76 -24.75
C PRO A 167 -20.58 -12.36 -25.35
N LEU A 168 -21.76 -11.76 -25.43
CA LEU A 168 -21.91 -10.36 -25.82
C LEU A 168 -21.65 -9.51 -24.57
N MET A 169 -20.54 -8.80 -24.56
CA MET A 169 -20.26 -7.84 -23.48
C MET A 169 -21.22 -6.67 -23.63
N ALA A 170 -22.22 -6.58 -22.75
CA ALA A 170 -23.11 -5.43 -22.70
C ALA A 170 -22.30 -4.13 -22.54
N ASP A 171 -22.78 -3.04 -23.12
CA ASP A 171 -22.07 -1.75 -23.25
C ASP A 171 -21.41 -1.28 -21.94
N GLY A 172 -20.11 -0.98 -22.00
CA GLY A 172 -19.39 -0.25 -20.95
C GLY A 172 -18.30 -0.99 -20.16
N PHE A 173 -18.14 -2.31 -20.30
CA PHE A 173 -17.02 -3.06 -19.69
C PHE A 173 -16.02 -3.45 -20.77
N GLN A 174 -14.93 -2.72 -20.87
CA GLN A 174 -13.88 -2.98 -21.84
C GLN A 174 -12.79 -3.82 -21.18
N ILE A 175 -12.81 -5.14 -21.40
CA ILE A 175 -11.78 -6.06 -20.86
C ILE A 175 -10.37 -5.56 -21.18
N GLN A 176 -10.17 -5.00 -22.37
CA GLN A 176 -8.88 -4.45 -22.78
C GLN A 176 -8.43 -3.29 -21.90
N ALA A 177 -9.33 -2.36 -21.54
CA ALA A 177 -9.00 -1.23 -20.67
C ALA A 177 -8.72 -1.68 -19.23
N GLU A 178 -9.50 -2.62 -18.71
CA GLU A 178 -9.31 -3.18 -17.37
C GLU A 178 -8.04 -4.03 -17.25
N ALA A 179 -7.76 -4.85 -18.27
CA ALA A 179 -6.52 -5.60 -18.38
C ALA A 179 -5.31 -4.65 -18.46
N LEU A 180 -5.42 -3.55 -19.20
CA LEU A 180 -4.36 -2.55 -19.29
C LEU A 180 -4.13 -1.86 -17.95
N LYS A 181 -5.18 -1.47 -17.22
CA LYS A 181 -5.07 -0.93 -15.85
C LYS A 181 -4.32 -1.91 -14.96
N LEU A 182 -4.75 -3.16 -14.90
CA LEU A 182 -4.08 -4.20 -14.12
C LEU A 182 -2.62 -4.36 -14.54
N ALA A 183 -2.32 -4.42 -15.84
CA ALA A 183 -0.95 -4.54 -16.34
C ALA A 183 -0.07 -3.36 -15.91
N VAL A 184 -0.57 -2.12 -15.96
CA VAL A 184 0.15 -0.93 -15.50
C VAL A 184 0.42 -1.03 -14.00
N PHE A 185 -0.55 -1.45 -13.20
CA PHE A 185 -0.37 -1.65 -11.76
C PHE A 185 0.71 -2.68 -11.44
N TRP A 186 0.67 -3.83 -12.12
CA TRP A 186 1.67 -4.88 -11.98
C TRP A 186 3.06 -4.40 -12.38
N LEU A 187 3.18 -3.72 -13.53
CA LEU A 187 4.45 -3.19 -14.00
C LEU A 187 5.04 -2.18 -13.01
N VAL A 188 4.24 -1.20 -12.58
CA VAL A 188 4.67 -0.17 -11.62
C VAL A 188 5.03 -0.79 -10.27
N GLY A 189 4.21 -1.72 -9.77
CA GLY A 189 4.47 -2.39 -8.48
C GLY A 189 5.76 -3.23 -8.51
N ILE A 190 5.97 -4.01 -9.57
CA ILE A 190 7.21 -4.78 -9.77
C ILE A 190 8.41 -3.84 -9.89
N TYR A 191 8.28 -2.77 -10.68
CA TYR A 191 9.37 -1.80 -10.87
C TYR A 191 9.74 -1.09 -9.57
N CYS A 192 8.76 -0.61 -8.80
CA CYS A 192 9.00 -0.02 -7.48
C CYS A 192 9.62 -1.04 -6.51
N GLY A 193 9.15 -2.28 -6.50
CA GLY A 193 9.72 -3.36 -5.69
C GLY A 193 11.16 -3.68 -6.07
N TYR A 194 11.48 -3.64 -7.36
CA TYR A 194 12.84 -3.83 -7.88
C TYR A 194 13.75 -2.67 -7.48
N MET A 195 13.29 -1.43 -7.61
CA MET A 195 14.03 -0.24 -7.17
C MET A 195 14.33 -0.30 -5.68
N ALA A 196 13.35 -0.64 -4.85
CA ALA A 196 13.55 -0.80 -3.41
C ALA A 196 14.64 -1.84 -3.09
N ARG A 197 14.60 -3.00 -3.76
CA ARG A 197 15.64 -4.04 -3.60
C ARG A 197 17.03 -3.55 -4.05
N ARG A 198 17.09 -2.77 -5.14
CA ARG A 198 18.35 -2.21 -5.64
C ARG A 198 18.92 -1.20 -4.64
N TYR A 199 18.10 -0.35 -4.05
CA TYR A 199 18.51 0.59 -3.00
C TYR A 199 19.06 -0.13 -1.77
N GLU A 200 18.42 -1.22 -1.33
CA GLU A 200 18.91 -2.05 -0.22
C GLU A 200 20.29 -2.64 -0.51
N ASN A 201 20.50 -3.17 -1.73
CA ASN A 201 21.79 -3.71 -2.14
C ASN A 201 22.89 -2.64 -2.17
N LEU A 202 22.58 -1.48 -2.75
CA LEU A 202 23.51 -0.34 -2.84
C LEU A 202 23.93 0.16 -1.44
N GLN A 203 22.98 0.28 -0.51
CA GLN A 203 23.30 0.65 0.87
C GLN A 203 24.20 -0.40 1.54
N GLY A 204 23.94 -1.69 1.31
CA GLY A 204 24.78 -2.77 1.82
C GLY A 204 26.20 -2.76 1.27
N GLU A 205 26.39 -2.34 0.01
CA GLU A 205 27.73 -2.16 -0.58
C GLU A 205 28.46 -0.96 0.01
N VAL A 206 27.79 0.19 0.12
CA VAL A 206 28.36 1.40 0.73
C VAL A 206 28.81 1.14 2.17
N GLU A 207 28.02 0.43 2.97
CA GLU A 207 28.41 0.04 4.33
C GLU A 207 29.66 -0.86 4.34
N LYS A 208 29.81 -1.77 3.38
CA LYS A 208 30.99 -2.63 3.28
C LYS A 208 32.23 -1.80 2.94
N TYR A 209 32.13 -0.86 2.00
CA TYR A 209 33.24 0.02 1.64
C TYR A 209 33.65 0.92 2.81
N GLN A 210 32.69 1.51 3.52
CA GLN A 210 32.98 2.30 4.72
C GLN A 210 33.73 1.50 5.80
N ARG A 211 33.34 0.24 6.03
CA ARG A 211 34.04 -0.64 6.97
C ARG A 211 35.44 -1.01 6.51
N LEU A 212 35.64 -1.19 5.20
CA LEU A 212 36.95 -1.54 4.65
C LEU A 212 37.92 -0.36 4.78
N VAL A 213 37.46 0.86 4.47
CA VAL A 213 38.22 2.10 4.69
C VAL A 213 38.56 2.30 6.17
N GLN A 214 37.60 2.12 7.08
CA GLN A 214 37.86 2.23 8.52
C GLN A 214 38.91 1.23 9.03
N ARG A 215 38.90 -0.01 8.53
CA ARG A 215 39.92 -1.01 8.88
C ARG A 215 41.30 -0.65 8.35
N LEU A 216 41.38 -0.13 7.13
CA LEU A 216 42.65 0.29 6.54
C LEU A 216 43.25 1.46 7.32
N MET A 217 42.45 2.47 7.69
CA MET A 217 42.91 3.58 8.55
C MET A 217 43.44 3.08 9.90
N GLN A 218 42.70 2.17 10.55
CA GLN A 218 43.15 1.60 11.84
C GLN A 218 44.45 0.79 11.71
N GLN A 219 44.63 0.08 10.60
CA GLN A 219 45.84 -0.70 10.35
C GLN A 219 47.06 0.20 10.11
N GLU A 220 46.87 1.30 9.37
CA GLU A 220 47.91 2.30 9.14
C GLU A 220 48.34 2.96 10.46
N ASP A 221 47.40 3.39 11.29
CA ASP A 221 47.69 3.96 12.63
C ASP A 221 48.46 2.98 13.52
N THR A 222 48.09 1.69 13.52
CA THR A 222 48.82 0.67 14.30
C THR A 222 50.24 0.39 13.77
N ASN A 223 50.44 0.48 12.45
CA ASN A 223 51.76 0.26 11.86
C ASN A 223 52.70 1.45 12.10
N VAL A 224 52.17 2.68 12.17
CA VAL A 224 52.95 3.88 12.53
C VAL A 224 53.40 3.83 13.98
N LEU A 225 52.55 3.34 14.89
CA LEU A 225 52.87 3.22 16.32
C LEU A 225 53.78 2.03 16.67
N GLY A 226 53.86 1.00 15.82
CA GLY A 226 54.71 -0.18 16.03
C GLY A 226 56.15 -0.06 15.50
N ASN A 227 56.43 0.97 14.69
CA ASN A 227 57.75 1.21 14.07
C ASN A 227 58.51 2.42 14.65
N GLY A 228 58.03 3.00 15.76
CA GLY A 228 58.73 4.05 16.53
C GLY A 228 59.28 3.49 17.82
#